data_AF-A0A2I0JAM3-F1
#
_entry.id   AF-A0A2I0JAM3-F1
#
_cell.length_a   1.000
_cell.length_b   1.000
_cell.length_c   1.000
_cell.angle_alpha   90.00
_cell.angle_beta   90.00
_cell.angle_gamma   90.00
#
_symmetry.space_group_name_H-M   'P 1'
#
loop_
_entity.id
_entity.type
_entity.pdbx_description
1 polymer ?
#
loop_
_entity_poly.entity_id
_entity_poly.type
_entity_poly.pdbx_seq_one_letter_code
_entity_poly.pdbx_strand_id
1 'polypeptide(L)'
;MRGSSAEEVAERVLSQPSLSGLQGPTVSPVFCKSSQAVQADYYAIVVCVPKKALYKSVQQLRAIGGSGVLISPLTYIFDEETPRWKELLSKLGL
;
A
#
# COMPACT_ATOMS: atom_id res chain seq x y z
N MET A 1 -2.25 -11.47 3.16
CA MET A 1 -1.48 -12.56 2.53
C MET A 1 -0.78 -13.39 3.61
N ARG A 2 -0.42 -14.64 3.36
CA ARG A 2 0.37 -15.42 4.32
C ARG A 2 1.83 -14.99 4.34
N GLY A 3 2.46 -15.00 5.50
CA GLY A 3 3.89 -14.74 5.67
C GLY A 3 4.36 -15.09 7.07
N SER A 4 5.67 -15.25 7.21
CA SER A 4 6.34 -15.56 8.48
C SER A 4 6.78 -14.31 9.24
N SER A 5 6.97 -13.19 8.54
CA SER A 5 7.25 -11.87 9.14
C SER A 5 6.69 -10.71 8.30
N ALA A 6 6.66 -9.52 8.88
CA ALA A 6 6.23 -8.32 8.17
C ALA A 6 7.23 -7.92 7.06
N GLU A 7 8.53 -8.13 7.31
CA GLU A 7 9.63 -7.84 6.38
C GLU A 7 9.56 -8.75 5.16
N GLU A 8 9.34 -10.06 5.36
CA GLU A 8 9.19 -11.02 4.26
C GLU A 8 7.98 -10.67 3.37
N VAL A 9 6.89 -10.24 3.99
CA VAL A 9 5.70 -9.76 3.28
C VAL A 9 6.00 -8.46 2.52
N ALA A 10 6.68 -7.50 3.14
CA ALA A 10 7.08 -6.26 2.49
C ALA A 10 7.98 -6.51 1.29
N GLU A 11 8.97 -7.39 1.40
CA GLU A 11 9.88 -7.78 0.32
C GLU A 11 9.12 -8.40 -0.86
N ARG A 12 8.20 -9.34 -0.58
CA ARG A 12 7.35 -9.94 -1.63
C ARG A 12 6.49 -8.90 -2.34
N VAL A 13 5.93 -7.93 -1.61
CA VAL A 13 5.12 -6.86 -2.22
C VAL A 13 6.00 -5.93 -3.05
N LEU A 14 7.17 -5.52 -2.55
CA LEU A 14 8.11 -4.64 -3.23
C LEU A 14 8.77 -5.30 -4.46
N SER A 15 8.79 -6.63 -4.53
CA SER A 15 9.20 -7.36 -5.74
C SER A 15 8.27 -7.13 -6.94
N GLN A 16 7.03 -6.66 -6.71
CA GLN A 16 6.03 -6.44 -7.74
C GLN A 16 6.03 -4.98 -8.21
N PRO A 17 6.21 -4.73 -9.52
CA PRO A 17 6.49 -3.38 -10.02
C PRO A 17 5.31 -2.41 -9.88
N SER A 18 4.08 -2.89 -9.71
CA SER A 18 2.90 -2.02 -9.54
C SER A 18 2.38 -1.95 -8.11
N LEU A 19 3.14 -2.47 -7.14
CA LEU A 19 2.75 -2.52 -5.72
C LEU A 19 3.69 -1.72 -4.80
N SER A 20 4.54 -0.85 -5.36
CA SER A 20 5.48 -0.03 -4.57
C SER A 20 4.79 0.94 -3.60
N GLY A 21 3.53 1.32 -3.86
CA GLY A 21 2.85 2.35 -3.09
C GLY A 21 3.46 3.75 -3.32
N LEU A 22 3.14 4.68 -2.42
CA LEU A 22 3.78 6.01 -2.40
C LEU A 22 5.19 5.95 -1.78
N GLN A 23 5.34 5.19 -0.69
CA GLN A 23 6.59 5.06 0.07
C GLN A 23 6.91 3.60 0.43
N GLY A 24 6.08 2.64 -0.02
CA GLY A 24 6.11 1.25 0.40
C GLY A 24 4.75 0.77 0.95
N PRO A 25 4.61 -0.54 1.20
CA PRO A 25 3.44 -1.10 1.84
C PRO A 25 3.43 -0.85 3.35
N THR A 26 2.31 -0.41 3.90
CA THR A 26 2.04 -0.65 5.33
C THR A 26 1.76 -2.14 5.52
N VAL A 27 2.42 -2.79 6.48
CA VAL A 27 2.26 -4.22 6.75
C VAL A 27 1.87 -4.42 8.22
N SER A 28 0.71 -5.04 8.46
CA SER A 28 0.17 -5.27 9.81
C SER A 28 -0.22 -6.74 10.01
N PRO A 29 0.06 -7.34 11.17
CA PRO A 29 -0.30 -8.73 11.44
C PRO A 29 -1.83 -8.91 11.49
N VAL A 30 -2.31 -10.04 10.96
CA VAL A 30 -3.70 -10.47 10.99
C VAL A 30 -3.75 -11.78 11.76
N PHE A 31 -4.34 -11.72 12.95
CA PHE A 31 -4.45 -12.86 13.84
C PHE A 31 -5.67 -13.70 13.48
N CYS A 32 -5.45 -15.01 13.39
CA CYS A 32 -6.51 -15.99 13.17
C CYS A 32 -6.52 -16.98 14.33
N LYS A 33 -7.71 -17.47 14.68
CA LYS A 33 -7.85 -18.55 15.65
C LYS A 33 -7.58 -19.87 14.92
N SER A 34 -6.42 -20.49 15.19
CA SER A 34 -6.21 -21.89 14.83
C SER A 34 -6.84 -22.79 15.92
N SER A 35 -6.96 -24.08 15.64
CA SER A 35 -7.55 -25.05 16.58
C SER A 35 -6.81 -25.12 17.93
N GLN A 36 -5.60 -24.56 18.04
CA GLN A 36 -4.72 -24.71 19.20
C GLN A 36 -4.21 -23.37 19.78
N ALA A 37 -4.11 -22.29 18.97
CA ALA A 37 -3.64 -20.99 19.45
C ALA A 37 -4.07 -19.83 18.52
N VAL A 38 -3.97 -18.60 19.01
CA VAL A 38 -4.06 -17.39 18.16
C VAL A 38 -2.67 -17.12 17.58
N GLN A 39 -2.57 -17.10 16.25
CA GLN A 39 -1.31 -16.87 15.54
C GLN A 39 -1.50 -15.85 14.42
N ALA A 40 -0.43 -15.11 14.12
CA ALA A 40 -0.37 -14.13 13.03
C ALA A 40 0.20 -14.79 11.76
N ASP A 41 -0.53 -15.75 11.19
CA ASP A 41 -0.10 -16.44 9.96
C ASP A 41 -0.33 -15.58 8.71
N TYR A 42 -1.03 -14.47 8.86
CA TYR A 42 -1.39 -13.54 7.80
C TYR A 42 -0.97 -12.12 8.13
N TYR A 43 -0.77 -11.34 7.08
CA TYR A 43 -0.53 -9.91 7.14
C TYR A 43 -1.47 -9.17 6.20
N ALA A 44 -2.03 -8.07 6.67
CA ALA A 44 -2.74 -7.09 5.86
C ALA A 44 -1.72 -6.11 5.29
N ILE A 45 -1.91 -5.74 4.02
CA ILE A 45 -1.07 -4.75 3.35
C ILE A 45 -1.92 -3.58 2.89
N VAL A 46 -1.37 -2.37 2.96
CA VAL A 46 -1.99 -1.16 2.42
C VAL A 46 -0.98 -0.48 1.50
N VAL A 47 -1.37 -0.27 0.24
CA VAL A 47 -0.59 0.42 -0.79
C VAL A 47 -1.51 1.33 -1.60
N CYS A 48 -1.01 2.51 -1.98
CA CYS A 48 -1.69 3.34 -2.97
C CYS A 48 -1.35 2.84 -4.37
N VAL A 49 -2.37 2.64 -5.21
CA VAL A 49 -2.21 2.16 -6.59
C VAL A 49 -2.86 3.16 -7.55
N PRO A 50 -2.16 3.60 -8.62
CA PRO A 50 -2.77 4.41 -9.66
C PRO A 50 -3.95 3.67 -10.29
N LYS A 51 -5.11 4.34 -10.47
CA LYS A 51 -6.32 3.71 -11.04
C LYS A 51 -6.06 3.00 -12.37
N LYS A 52 -5.18 3.56 -13.22
CA LYS A 52 -4.78 2.97 -14.51
C LYS A 52 -4.02 1.64 -14.38
N ALA A 53 -3.36 1.39 -13.24
CA ALA A 53 -2.62 0.18 -12.95
C ALA A 53 -3.44 -0.86 -12.17
N LEU A 54 -4.64 -0.51 -11.68
CA LEU A 54 -5.41 -1.29 -10.72
C LEU A 54 -5.56 -2.77 -11.10
N TYR A 55 -5.96 -3.07 -12.33
CA TYR A 55 -6.17 -4.45 -12.77
C TYR A 55 -4.87 -5.27 -12.71
N LYS A 56 -3.77 -4.70 -13.23
CA LYS A 56 -2.43 -5.32 -13.20
C LYS A 56 -1.95 -5.50 -11.76
N SER A 57 -2.17 -4.52 -10.88
CA SER A 57 -1.81 -4.60 -9.47
C SER A 57 -2.55 -5.74 -8.76
N VAL A 58 -3.86 -5.91 -9.02
CA VAL A 58 -4.62 -7.05 -8.45
C VAL A 58 -4.07 -8.39 -8.94
N GLN A 59 -3.69 -8.50 -10.22
CA GLN A 59 -3.05 -9.72 -10.75
C GLN A 59 -1.72 -10.02 -10.05
N GLN A 60 -0.85 -9.01 -9.90
CA GLN A 60 0.44 -9.15 -9.21
C GLN A 60 0.27 -9.51 -7.74
N LEU A 61 -0.71 -8.90 -7.07
CA LEU A 61 -0.99 -9.15 -5.65
C LEU A 61 -1.50 -10.58 -5.44
N ARG A 62 -2.29 -11.13 -6.37
CA ARG A 62 -2.68 -12.55 -6.37
C ARG A 62 -1.50 -13.48 -6.63
N ALA A 63 -0.59 -13.11 -7.55
CA ALA A 63 0.58 -13.92 -7.88
C ALA A 63 1.52 -14.14 -6.67
N ILE A 64 1.56 -13.19 -5.73
CA ILE A 64 2.34 -13.29 -4.49
C ILE A 64 1.54 -13.82 -3.29
N GLY A 65 0.35 -14.41 -3.52
CA GLY A 65 -0.47 -15.04 -2.48
C GLY A 65 -1.35 -14.07 -1.68
N GLY A 66 -1.60 -12.87 -2.21
CA GLY A 66 -2.59 -11.94 -1.69
C GLY A 66 -4.02 -12.36 -2.04
N SER A 67 -4.93 -12.15 -1.09
CA SER A 67 -6.35 -12.51 -1.17
C SER A 67 -7.19 -11.47 -0.42
N GLY A 68 -8.49 -11.40 -0.71
CA GLY A 68 -9.39 -10.44 -0.03
C GLY A 68 -9.01 -8.98 -0.31
N VAL A 69 -8.73 -8.66 -1.57
CA VAL A 69 -8.24 -7.33 -1.97
C VAL A 69 -9.37 -6.31 -1.88
N LEU A 70 -9.30 -5.43 -0.90
CA LEU A 70 -10.22 -4.29 -0.74
C LEU A 70 -9.67 -3.08 -1.49
N ILE A 71 -10.56 -2.34 -2.17
CA ILE A 71 -10.22 -1.15 -2.95
C ILE A 71 -11.18 -0.03 -2.57
N SER A 72 -10.65 1.11 -2.17
CA SER A 72 -11.42 2.31 -1.85
C SER A 72 -10.87 3.53 -2.61
N PRO A 73 -11.72 4.43 -3.14
CA PRO A 73 -11.27 5.71 -3.68
C PRO A 73 -10.86 6.66 -2.55
N LEU A 74 -9.94 7.57 -2.85
CA LEU A 74 -9.55 8.65 -1.94
C LEU A 74 -10.10 9.98 -2.44
N THR A 75 -10.56 10.83 -1.51
CA THR A 75 -11.02 12.19 -1.82
C THR A 75 -9.84 13.13 -2.06
N TYR A 76 -8.80 13.05 -1.22
CA TYR A 76 -7.59 13.85 -1.31
C TYR A 76 -6.36 13.03 -0.95
N ILE A 77 -5.22 13.37 -1.59
CA ILE A 77 -3.89 12.97 -1.17
C ILE A 77 -3.12 14.27 -1.03
N PHE A 78 -2.79 14.64 0.21
CA PHE A 78 -1.93 15.78 0.48
C PHE A 78 -0.49 15.29 0.48
N ASP A 79 0.35 15.96 -0.29
CA ASP A 79 1.78 15.69 -0.40
C ASP A 79 2.54 17.00 -0.16
N GLU A 80 3.83 17.02 -0.47
CA GLU A 80 4.65 18.23 -0.41
C GLU A 80 3.97 19.44 -1.08
N GLU A 81 4.22 20.61 -0.49
CA GLU A 81 3.68 21.85 -1.01
C GLU A 81 4.25 22.14 -2.40
N THR A 82 3.36 22.27 -3.38
CA THR A 82 3.78 22.65 -4.74
C THR A 82 4.34 24.09 -4.74
N PRO A 83 5.24 24.44 -5.67
CA PRO A 83 5.77 25.80 -5.80
C PRO A 83 4.72 26.91 -5.97
N ARG A 84 3.48 26.56 -6.33
CA ARG A 84 2.39 27.49 -6.65
C ARG A 84 2.13 28.53 -5.56
N TRP A 85 2.22 28.15 -4.29
CA TRP A 85 2.01 29.09 -3.19
C TRP A 85 3.12 30.13 -3.12
N LYS A 86 4.38 29.69 -3.19
CA LYS A 86 5.55 30.59 -3.21
C LYS A 86 5.54 31.50 -4.44
N GLU A 87 5.16 30.97 -5.60
CA GLU A 87 4.98 31.77 -6.83
C GLU A 87 3.88 32.82 -6.69
N LEU A 88 2.79 32.51 -5.97
CA LEU A 88 1.73 33.47 -5.69
C LEU A 88 2.24 34.59 -4.78
N LEU A 89 2.94 34.27 -3.69
CA LEU A 89 3.53 35.27 -2.79
C LEU A 89 4.51 36.19 -3.54
N SER A 90 5.40 35.60 -4.34
CA SER A 90 6.34 36.35 -5.17
C SER A 90 5.64 37.32 -6.14
N LYS A 91 4.52 36.91 -6.75
CA LYS A 91 3.70 37.78 -7.63
C LYS A 91 2.98 38.89 -6.87
N LEU A 92 2.71 38.71 -5.58
CA LEU A 92 2.09 39.70 -4.71
C LEU A 92 3.11 40.61 -4.02
N GLY A 93 4.42 40.36 -4.18
CA GLY A 93 5.49 41.10 -3.52
C GLY A 93 5.60 40.80 -2.01
N LEU A 94 5.11 39.63 -1.59
CA LEU A 94 5.18 39.10 -0.23
C LEU A 94 6.30 38.07 -0.06
#